data_AF-A0A640TQ51-F1
#
_entry.id   AF-A0A640TQ51-F1
#
_cell.length_a   1.000
_cell.length_b   1.000
_cell.length_c   1.000
_cell.angle_alpha   90.00
_cell.angle_beta   90.00
_cell.angle_gamma   90.00
#
_symmetry.space_group_name_H-M   'P 1'
#
loop_
_entity.id
_entity.type
_entity.pdbx_description
1 polymer ?
#
loop_
_entity_poly.entity_id
_entity_poly.type
_entity_poly.pdbx_seq_one_letter_code
_entity_poly.pdbx_strand_id
1 'polypeptide(L)'
;MAADFKIDVERVQGMLNKLANADDRMRDAQQRLNKVGPKTLGTDGLDDACDEFQGQWGDGIKRIADAAKDIHEKLKMTLDAYKAGEEENAKMLGKK
;
A
#
# COMPACT_ATOMS: atom_id res chain seq x y z
N MET A 1 -13.21 24.35 -18.79
CA MET A 1 -13.48 22.94 -18.44
C MET A 1 -12.23 22.03 -18.39
N ALA A 2 -11.01 22.52 -18.69
CA ALA A 2 -9.79 21.69 -18.65
C ALA A 2 -8.81 22.03 -17.51
N ALA A 3 -9.12 23.00 -16.64
CA ALA A 3 -8.21 23.46 -15.60
C ALA A 3 -8.36 22.70 -14.26
N ASP A 4 -9.48 22.00 -14.05
CA ASP A 4 -9.85 21.45 -12.73
C ASP A 4 -9.43 19.98 -12.51
N PHE A 5 -8.85 19.32 -13.52
CA PHE A 5 -8.39 17.92 -13.44
C PHE A 5 -6.89 17.76 -13.70
N LYS A 6 -6.08 18.70 -13.20
CA LYS A 6 -4.62 18.52 -13.21
C LYS A 6 -4.25 17.59 -12.06
N ILE A 7 -4.19 16.28 -12.34
CA ILE A 7 -3.64 15.31 -11.41
C ILE A 7 -2.16 15.68 -11.21
N ASP A 8 -1.80 16.01 -9.96
CA ASP A 8 -0.41 16.21 -9.57
C ASP A 8 0.29 14.85 -9.57
N VAL A 9 0.87 14.52 -10.72
CA VAL A 9 1.58 13.28 -11.00
C VAL A 9 2.66 13.01 -9.95
N GLU A 10 3.37 14.05 -9.51
CA GLU A 10 4.44 13.93 -8.51
C GLU A 10 3.86 13.59 -7.13
N ARG A 11 2.75 14.22 -6.74
CA ARG A 11 2.05 13.89 -5.49
C ARG A 11 1.51 12.47 -5.51
N VAL A 12 0.96 12.00 -6.64
CA VAL A 12 0.51 10.61 -6.78
C VAL A 12 1.69 9.65 -6.63
N GLN A 13 2.80 9.89 -7.35
CA GLN A 13 4.01 9.07 -7.23
C GLN A 13 4.55 9.03 -5.79
N GLY A 14 4.56 10.17 -5.10
CA GLY A 14 4.96 10.25 -3.70
C GLY A 14 4.05 9.47 -2.76
N MET A 15 2.75 9.44 -3.04
CA MET A 15 1.78 8.65 -2.28
C MET A 15 1.98 7.14 -2.51
N LEU A 16 2.26 6.72 -3.75
CA LEU A 16 2.60 5.33 -4.07
C LEU A 16 3.81 4.84 -3.27
N ASN A 17 4.88 5.63 -3.23
CA ASN A 17 6.08 5.27 -2.47
C ASN A 17 5.81 5.18 -0.96
N LYS A 18 4.96 6.05 -0.40
CA LYS A 18 4.59 6.00 1.03
C LYS A 18 3.80 4.75 1.37
N LEU A 19 2.88 4.32 0.51
CA LEU A 19 2.10 3.10 0.70
C LEU A 19 2.99 1.85 0.65
N ALA A 20 3.93 1.78 -0.30
CA ALA A 20 4.90 0.68 -0.37
C ALA A 20 5.76 0.58 0.90
N ASN A 21 6.32 1.71 1.37
CA ASN A 21 7.09 1.73 2.62
C ASN A 21 6.26 1.34 3.85
N ALA A 22 4.96 1.60 3.85
CA ALA A 22 4.07 1.22 4.94
C ALA A 22 3.86 -0.31 4.99
N ASP A 23 3.69 -0.96 3.83
CA ASP A 23 3.63 -2.43 3.73
C ASP A 23 4.88 -3.08 4.31
N ASP A 24 6.06 -2.63 3.88
CA ASP A 24 7.35 -3.16 4.35
C ASP A 24 7.50 -3.04 5.88
N ARG A 25 7.15 -1.88 6.45
CA ARG A 25 7.23 -1.65 7.90
C ARG A 25 6.26 -2.51 8.70
N MET A 26 5.05 -2.73 8.18
CA MET A 26 4.06 -3.59 8.83
C MET A 26 4.49 -5.06 8.82
N ARG A 27 5.04 -5.54 7.70
CA ARG A 27 5.61 -6.89 7.59
C ARG A 27 6.78 -7.11 8.55
N ASP A 28 7.69 -6.14 8.67
CA ASP A 28 8.80 -6.22 9.63
C ASP A 28 8.30 -6.31 11.08
N ALA A 29 7.32 -5.48 11.46
CA ALA A 29 6.72 -5.53 12.79
C ALA A 29 6.07 -6.89 13.08
N GLN A 30 5.37 -7.49 12.11
CA GLN A 30 4.79 -8.82 12.23
C GLN A 30 5.87 -9.90 12.44
N GLN A 31 6.96 -9.86 11.67
CA GLN A 31 8.06 -10.80 11.82
C GLN A 31 8.73 -10.70 13.19
N ARG A 32 8.88 -9.47 13.71
CA ARG A 32 9.42 -9.24 15.06
C ARG A 32 8.51 -9.81 16.14
N LEU A 33 7.20 -9.65 16.00
CA LEU A 33 6.22 -10.25 16.94
C LEU A 33 6.26 -11.79 16.91
N ASN A 34 6.29 -12.40 15.73
CA ASN A 34 6.43 -13.85 15.58
C ASN A 34 7.70 -14.42 16.23
N LYS A 35 8.78 -13.63 16.28
CA LYS A 35 10.04 -14.04 16.93
C LYS A 35 9.97 -14.07 18.46
N VAL A 36 9.08 -13.29 19.07
CA VAL A 36 8.96 -13.25 20.54
C VAL A 36 8.27 -14.51 21.05
N GLY A 37 7.26 -15.02 20.31
CA GLY A 37 6.68 -16.36 20.46
C GLY A 37 5.99 -16.68 21.80
N PRO A 38 4.96 -17.54 21.82
CA PRO A 38 4.22 -17.91 23.03
C PRO A 38 5.10 -18.57 24.10
N LYS A 39 6.09 -19.39 23.67
CA LYS A 39 6.93 -20.23 24.55
C LYS A 39 7.80 -19.50 25.60
N THR A 40 7.73 -18.18 25.70
CA THR A 40 8.48 -17.39 26.70
C THR A 40 7.62 -16.79 27.81
N LEU A 41 6.28 -16.85 27.73
CA LEU A 41 5.39 -16.18 28.69
C LEU A 41 4.95 -17.08 29.85
N GLY A 42 4.99 -18.40 29.67
CA GLY A 42 5.07 -19.36 30.78
C GLY A 42 3.75 -19.76 31.43
N THR A 43 2.60 -19.43 30.82
CA THR A 43 1.29 -19.99 31.21
C THR A 43 0.41 -20.19 29.98
N ASP A 44 -0.26 -21.35 29.86
CA ASP A 44 -1.04 -21.75 28.69
C ASP A 44 -2.03 -20.67 28.20
N GLY A 45 -2.68 -19.95 29.12
CA GLY A 45 -3.62 -18.87 28.77
C GLY A 45 -2.97 -17.59 28.21
N LEU A 46 -1.73 -17.27 28.60
CA LEU A 46 -0.99 -16.15 28.01
C LEU A 46 -0.45 -16.53 26.63
N ASP A 47 -0.02 -17.79 26.47
CA ASP A 47 0.48 -18.34 25.24
C ASP A 47 -0.65 -18.36 24.18
N ASP A 48 -1.84 -18.85 24.53
CA ASP A 48 -3.03 -18.86 23.66
C ASP A 48 -3.48 -17.45 23.26
N ALA A 49 -3.52 -16.51 24.20
CA ALA A 49 -3.88 -15.13 23.93
C ALA A 49 -2.85 -14.42 23.03
N CYS A 50 -1.56 -14.75 23.19
CA CYS A 50 -0.51 -14.24 22.31
C CYS A 50 -0.62 -14.83 20.90
N ASP A 51 -0.91 -16.12 20.76
CA ASP A 51 -1.12 -16.75 19.45
C ASP A 51 -2.35 -16.17 18.74
N GLU A 52 -3.47 -15.97 19.45
CA GLU A 52 -4.65 -15.34 18.88
C GLU A 52 -4.38 -13.89 18.47
N PHE A 53 -3.71 -13.10 19.33
CA PHE A 53 -3.32 -11.73 19.00
C PHE A 53 -2.40 -11.69 17.78
N GLN A 54 -1.39 -12.55 17.71
CA GLN A 54 -0.47 -12.63 16.57
C GLN A 54 -1.20 -13.00 15.28
N GLY A 55 -2.14 -13.95 15.34
CA GLY A 55 -2.98 -14.35 14.22
C GLY A 55 -3.86 -13.21 13.70
N GLN A 56 -4.62 -12.58 14.59
CA GLN A 56 -5.49 -11.43 14.24
C GLN A 56 -4.67 -10.24 13.73
N TRP A 57 -3.53 -9.96 14.36
CA TRP A 57 -2.62 -8.89 13.95
C TRP A 57 -2.01 -9.16 12.57
N GLY A 58 -1.61 -10.40 12.29
CA GLY A 58 -1.12 -10.83 10.99
C GLY A 58 -2.18 -10.69 9.89
N ASP A 59 -3.42 -11.11 10.14
CA ASP A 59 -4.52 -10.94 9.19
C ASP A 59 -4.84 -9.46 8.96
N GLY A 60 -4.87 -8.65 10.03
CA GLY A 60 -5.06 -7.20 9.94
C GLY A 60 -4.00 -6.52 9.07
N ILE A 61 -2.71 -6.85 9.28
CA ILE A 61 -1.61 -6.35 8.45
C ILE A 61 -1.79 -6.76 7.00
N LYS A 62 -2.14 -8.03 6.73
CA LYS A 62 -2.35 -8.53 5.38
C LYS A 62 -3.48 -7.76 4.67
N ARG A 63 -4.61 -7.53 5.33
CA ARG A 63 -5.73 -6.76 4.76
C ARG A 63 -5.32 -5.31 4.45
N ILE A 64 -4.54 -4.68 5.34
CA ILE A 64 -4.04 -3.32 5.12
C ILE A 64 -3.06 -3.29 3.94
N ALA A 65 -2.17 -4.29 3.85
CA ALA A 65 -1.24 -4.45 2.74
C ALA A 65 -1.97 -4.62 1.39
N ASP A 66 -2.96 -5.50 1.35
CA ASP A 66 -3.76 -5.77 0.15
C ASP A 66 -4.52 -4.50 -0.28
N ALA A 67 -5.16 -3.79 0.67
CA ALA A 67 -5.83 -2.52 0.38
C ALA A 67 -4.86 -1.44 -0.12
N ALA A 68 -3.66 -1.34 0.46
CA ALA A 68 -2.63 -0.42 0.02
C ALA A 68 -2.15 -0.74 -1.40
N LYS A 69 -2.01 -2.02 -1.73
CA LYS A 69 -1.66 -2.50 -3.07
C LYS A 69 -2.75 -2.19 -4.10
N ASP A 70 -4.02 -2.42 -3.77
CA ASP A 70 -5.16 -2.08 -4.63
C ASP A 70 -5.22 -0.59 -4.94
N ILE A 71 -5.02 0.25 -3.91
CA ILE A 71 -4.94 1.71 -4.08
C ILE A 71 -3.77 2.06 -5.00
N HIS A 72 -2.60 1.44 -4.78
CA HIS A 72 -1.42 1.65 -5.60
C HIS A 72 -1.67 1.31 -7.08
N GLU A 73 -2.27 0.16 -7.36
CA GLU A 73 -2.59 -0.28 -8.72
C GLU A 73 -3.58 0.67 -9.42
N LYS A 74 -4.67 1.05 -8.76
CA LYS A 74 -5.67 1.97 -9.33
C LYS A 74 -5.09 3.35 -9.63
N LEU A 75 -4.23 3.86 -8.75
CA LEU A 75 -3.56 5.14 -8.95
C LEU A 75 -2.54 5.07 -10.08
N LYS A 76 -1.79 3.98 -10.18
CA LYS A 76 -0.87 3.75 -11.30
C LYS A 76 -1.62 3.72 -12.63
N MET A 77 -2.73 2.99 -12.71
CA MET A 77 -3.59 2.97 -13.89
C MET A 77 -4.11 4.37 -14.25
N THR A 78 -4.51 5.15 -13.25
CA THR A 78 -4.98 6.53 -13.46
C THR A 78 -3.87 7.42 -14.01
N LEU A 79 -2.65 7.26 -13.48
CA LEU A 79 -1.49 8.01 -13.94
C LEU A 79 -1.09 7.64 -15.37
N ASP A 80 -1.06 6.34 -15.69
CA ASP A 80 -0.71 5.84 -17.02
C ASP A 80 -1.74 6.32 -18.05
N ALA A 81 -3.04 6.32 -17.71
CA ALA A 81 -4.10 6.86 -18.55
C ALA A 81 -3.94 8.37 -18.79
N TYR A 82 -3.58 9.13 -17.75
CA TYR A 82 -3.33 10.57 -17.88
C TYR A 82 -2.15 10.86 -18.81
N LYS A 83 -1.03 10.15 -18.65
CA LYS A 83 0.15 10.29 -19.52
C LYS A 83 -0.16 9.93 -20.98
N ALA A 84 -0.89 8.84 -21.21
CA ALA A 84 -1.30 8.44 -22.54
C ALA A 84 -2.17 9.50 -23.22
N GLY A 85 -3.13 10.07 -22.49
CA GLY A 85 -3.99 11.16 -22.98
C GLY A 85 -3.21 12.44 -23.31
N GLU A 86 -2.26 12.83 -22.46
CA GLU A 86 -1.39 13.98 -22.74
C GLU A 86 -0.48 13.75 -23.96
N GLU A 87 0.09 12.55 -24.11
CA GLU A 87 0.89 12.20 -25.30
C GLU A 87 0.07 12.22 -26.59
N GLU A 88 -1.17 11.72 -26.55
CA GLU A 88 -2.09 11.72 -27.68
C GLU A 88 -2.50 13.16 -28.07
N ASN A 89 -2.85 13.98 -27.07
CA ASN A 89 -3.14 15.40 -27.27
C ASN A 89 -1.93 16.16 -27.85
N ALA A 90 -0.72 15.91 -27.34
CA ALA A 90 0.50 16.53 -27.86
C ALA A 90 0.78 16.14 -29.32
N LYS A 91 0.57 14.86 -29.70
CA LYS A 91 0.70 14.38 -31.08
C LYS A 91 -0.32 15.01 -32.03
N MET A 92 -1.55 15.22 -31.57
CA MET A 92 -2.63 15.84 -32.33
C MET A 92 -2.41 17.35 -32.52
N LEU A 93 -1.92 18.05 -31.48
CA LEU A 93 -1.64 19.49 -31.52
C LEU A 93 -0.35 19.84 -32.27
N GLY A 94 0.68 18.98 -32.23
CA GLY A 94 1.92 19.13 -32.99
C GLY A 94 1.84 18.75 -34.48
N LYS A 95 0.68 18.24 -34.94
CA LYS A 95 0.39 17.95 -36.35
C LYS A 95 -0.32 19.10 -37.10
N LYS A 96 -0.50 20.26 -36.46
CA LYS A 96 -0.89 21.52 -37.11
C LYS A 96 0.33 22.39 -37.34
#